data_AF-A0ABD3HAF0-F1
#
_entry.id   AF-A0ABD3HAF0-F1
#
_cell.length_a   1.000
_cell.length_b   1.000
_cell.length_c   1.000
_cell.angle_alpha   90.00
_cell.angle_beta   90.00
_cell.angle_gamma   90.00
#
_symmetry.space_group_name_H-M   'P 1'
#
loop_
_entity.id
_entity.type
_entity.pdbx_description
1 polymer ?
#
loop_
_entity_poly.entity_id
_entity_poly.type
_entity_poly.pdbx_seq_one_letter_code
_entity_poly.pdbx_strand_id
1 'polypeptide(L)'
;MKQFLCLKLFTKKCATPAFLFVAYYAPLGAPIYQRLGSGEDPLSALTEAVIAVHELGPVWVVGDFNSRVGDAQSLELNEEGVAVWRNFNADESWCRSAEDKGRNGMSEFFMQFAAAGGLTIINGTSPFPDTQSATCRTHNGSSTMDFLLACKSARDRILDFSFGPFSPESDHRPLRCTLMGFEREIRRQYRRSKVGVCLDVTKRHQYETTLMNKLHGRELTSGTLANIITGVAKEVFTAKLPRDKGWFDKDCRVARSKAMSAVDQRTAFRQYNNFIRARKRRFIRQHQRVLGLVQTTAPKAGSAVQPDLAVQLVGIREGQGTVKAAQIASLPDLNQVMLDMEGRLKGIVEDTRASQATLVREREDEQTARYTRRLNLRVVGLEELEEEDTKAIILTFFRDTLRVHTTGIEQAIRVGRNDKGQRAILVKFSSLEDRSLVLSNRSMLKGLRIWVDPDLTPSQMTEKNREFQRVKSAWAEGFVAYMRDGHAVITTRRKDES
;
A
#
# COMPACT_ATOMS: atom_id res chain seq x y z
N MET A 1 8.07 -0.37 5.25
CA MET A 1 8.45 0.94 4.68
C MET A 1 7.35 1.92 5.06
N LYS A 2 7.66 3.04 5.70
CA LYS A 2 6.62 3.98 6.16
C LYS A 2 5.99 4.68 4.95
N GLN A 3 4.66 4.66 4.87
CA GLN A 3 3.86 5.29 3.80
C GLN A 3 3.44 6.73 4.15
N PHE A 4 4.10 7.32 5.16
CA PHE A 4 3.78 8.63 5.69
C PHE A 4 5.03 9.33 6.24
N LEU A 5 4.96 10.66 6.29
CA LEU A 5 5.89 11.56 6.97
C LEU A 5 5.17 12.18 8.17
N CYS A 6 5.84 12.26 9.32
CA CYS A 6 5.35 13.02 10.47
C CYS A 6 6.21 14.28 10.64
N LEU A 7 5.56 15.43 10.71
CA LEU A 7 6.17 16.74 10.96
C LEU A 7 5.76 17.22 12.34
N LYS A 8 6.75 17.46 13.21
CA LYS A 8 6.55 18.12 14.51
C LYS A 8 6.66 19.63 14.31
N LEU A 9 5.57 20.35 14.52
CA LEU A 9 5.44 21.78 14.30
C LEU A 9 5.51 22.52 15.64
N PHE A 10 6.27 23.61 15.69
CA PHE A 10 6.33 24.52 16.83
C PHE A 10 5.83 25.89 16.39
N THR A 11 5.04 26.54 17.25
CA THR A 11 4.69 27.95 17.04
C THR A 11 5.38 28.78 18.11
N LYS A 12 5.77 30.01 17.79
CA LYS A 12 6.42 30.92 18.74
C LYS A 12 5.56 31.23 19.98
N LYS A 13 4.26 30.94 19.93
CA LYS A 13 3.27 31.26 20.97
C LYS A 13 2.79 30.04 21.77
N CYS A 14 3.16 28.82 21.39
CA CYS A 14 2.69 27.60 22.05
C CYS A 14 3.87 26.70 22.40
N ALA A 15 4.02 26.39 23.69
CA ALA A 15 5.04 25.46 24.18
C ALA A 15 4.76 24.01 23.77
N THR A 16 3.49 23.66 23.56
CA THR A 16 3.06 22.34 23.09
C THR A 16 3.26 22.20 21.58
N PRO A 17 3.93 21.14 21.11
CA PRO A 17 4.10 20.88 19.69
C PRO A 17 2.78 20.45 19.04
N ALA A 18 2.67 20.71 17.75
CA ALA A 18 1.62 20.23 16.88
C ALA A 18 2.20 19.15 15.93
N PHE A 19 1.37 18.25 15.41
CA PHE A 19 1.82 17.16 14.55
C PHE A 19 1.03 17.13 13.24
N LEU A 20 1.76 17.11 12.12
CA LEU A 20 1.18 16.96 10.78
C LEU A 20 1.72 15.69 10.13
N PHE A 21 0.82 14.75 9.85
CA PHE A 21 1.12 13.56 9.08
C PHE A 21 0.75 13.79 7.62
N VAL A 22 1.69 13.51 6.71
CA VAL A 22 1.46 13.52 5.27
C VAL A 22 1.57 12.10 4.76
N ALA A 23 0.48 11.54 4.23
CA ALA A 23 0.36 10.13 3.88
C ALA A 23 0.11 9.93 2.37
N TYR A 24 0.62 8.82 1.84
CA TYR A 24 0.26 8.29 0.53
C TYR A 24 0.14 6.78 0.61
N TYR A 25 -1.06 6.26 0.39
CA TYR A 25 -1.34 4.83 0.32
C TYR A 25 -1.74 4.46 -1.09
N ALA A 26 -1.13 3.41 -1.64
CA ALA A 26 -1.45 2.93 -2.97
C ALA A 26 -2.85 2.26 -3.02
N PRO A 27 -3.44 2.04 -4.20
CA PRO A 27 -4.66 1.25 -4.32
C PRO A 27 -4.44 -0.20 -3.85
N LEU A 28 -5.44 -0.80 -3.19
CA LEU A 28 -5.42 -2.23 -2.87
C LEU A 28 -5.18 -3.07 -4.12
N GLY A 29 -4.20 -3.97 -4.04
CA GLY A 29 -3.70 -4.74 -5.18
C GLY A 29 -2.41 -4.20 -5.79
N ALA A 30 -1.94 -3.02 -5.40
CA ALA A 30 -0.60 -2.54 -5.76
C ALA A 30 0.49 -3.49 -5.20
N PRO A 31 1.62 -3.69 -5.92
CA PRO A 31 2.68 -4.60 -5.49
C PRO A 31 3.28 -4.32 -4.10
N ILE A 32 3.13 -3.09 -3.60
CA ILE A 32 3.56 -2.73 -2.24
C ILE A 32 2.83 -3.55 -1.16
N TYR A 33 1.58 -3.94 -1.43
CA TYR A 33 0.77 -4.77 -0.54
C TYR A 33 1.10 -6.26 -0.62
N GLN A 34 1.83 -6.71 -1.66
CA GLN A 34 2.29 -8.11 -1.73
C GLN A 34 3.36 -8.43 -0.68
N ARG A 35 4.02 -7.39 -0.16
CA ARG A 35 5.01 -7.49 0.93
C ARG A 35 4.38 -7.38 2.32
N LEU A 36 3.15 -6.88 2.39
CA LEU A 36 2.37 -6.90 3.61
C LEU A 36 1.83 -8.33 3.75
N GLY A 37 1.91 -8.86 4.96
CA GLY A 37 1.28 -10.12 5.29
C GLY A 37 -0.16 -10.09 4.84
N SER A 38 -0.64 -11.19 4.31
CA SER A 38 -2.01 -11.27 3.84
C SER A 38 -2.94 -10.89 5.02
N GLY A 39 -3.75 -9.83 4.89
CA GLY A 39 -4.66 -9.34 5.94
C GLY A 39 -4.07 -8.37 6.95
N GLU A 40 -2.81 -7.95 6.78
CA GLU A 40 -2.27 -6.84 7.57
C GLU A 40 -2.96 -5.54 7.18
N ASP A 41 -3.41 -4.79 8.19
CA ASP A 41 -3.93 -3.43 8.02
C ASP A 41 -2.83 -2.54 7.44
N PRO A 42 -2.99 -2.03 6.20
CA PRO A 42 -2.06 -1.10 5.58
C PRO A 42 -1.76 0.14 6.43
N LEU A 43 -2.72 0.57 7.24
CA LEU A 43 -2.69 1.82 8.01
C LEU A 43 -2.18 1.63 9.44
N SER A 44 -2.01 0.39 9.92
CA SER A 44 -1.57 0.06 11.29
C SER A 44 -0.39 0.90 11.77
N ALA A 45 0.69 1.00 10.98
CA ALA A 45 1.86 1.79 11.35
C ALA A 45 1.59 3.30 11.44
N LEU A 46 0.64 3.83 10.68
CA LEU A 46 0.20 5.22 10.81
C LEU A 46 -0.72 5.39 12.02
N THR A 47 -1.62 4.43 12.26
CA THR A 47 -2.48 4.39 13.44
C THR A 47 -1.66 4.45 14.72
N GLU A 48 -0.68 3.55 14.89
CA GLU A 48 0.23 3.53 16.04
C GLU A 48 0.97 4.87 16.21
N ALA A 49 1.46 5.44 15.10
CA ALA A 49 2.21 6.69 15.13
C ALA A 49 1.33 7.89 15.52
N VAL A 50 0.07 7.92 15.08
CA VAL A 50 -0.91 8.94 15.46
C VAL A 50 -1.26 8.81 16.94
N ILE A 51 -1.57 7.60 17.40
CA ILE A 51 -1.90 7.34 18.82
C ILE A 51 -0.75 7.77 19.73
N ALA A 52 0.49 7.41 19.38
CA ALA A 52 1.68 7.72 20.18
C ALA A 52 1.91 9.24 20.40
N VAL A 53 1.38 10.10 19.53
CA VAL A 53 1.52 11.56 19.65
C VAL A 53 0.22 12.28 19.98
N HIS A 54 -0.90 11.56 20.03
CA HIS A 54 -2.24 12.11 20.22
C HIS A 54 -2.36 12.91 21.53
N GLU A 55 -1.74 12.41 22.61
CA GLU A 55 -1.72 13.08 23.91
C GLU A 55 -0.68 14.21 24.01
N LEU A 56 0.30 14.25 23.10
CA LEU A 56 1.39 15.23 23.12
C LEU A 56 1.00 16.57 22.51
N GLY A 57 -0.05 16.61 21.69
CA GLY A 57 -0.55 17.83 21.09
C GLY A 57 -1.51 17.62 19.91
N PRO A 58 -1.96 18.70 19.26
CA PRO A 58 -2.89 18.64 18.14
C PRO A 58 -2.32 17.83 16.95
N VAL A 59 -3.14 16.95 16.37
CA VAL A 59 -2.77 16.08 15.24
C VAL A 59 -3.64 16.36 14.02
N TRP A 60 -2.99 16.61 12.88
CA TRP A 60 -3.58 16.61 11.54
C TRP A 60 -2.99 15.49 10.71
N VAL A 61 -3.81 14.89 9.86
CA VAL A 61 -3.39 13.88 8.88
C VAL A 61 -3.93 14.30 7.51
N VAL A 62 -3.06 14.39 6.51
CA VAL A 62 -3.44 14.76 5.14
C VAL A 62 -2.83 13.78 4.15
N GLY A 63 -3.55 13.40 3.10
CA GLY A 63 -2.98 12.50 2.11
C GLY A 63 -3.96 11.88 1.13
N ASP A 64 -3.42 11.19 0.14
CA ASP A 64 -4.15 10.28 -0.74
C ASP A 64 -4.14 8.89 -0.09
N PHE A 65 -5.32 8.43 0.32
CA PHE A 65 -5.49 7.14 0.96
C PHE A 65 -5.95 6.06 -0.01
N ASN A 66 -6.25 6.42 -1.28
CA ASN A 66 -6.92 5.56 -2.25
C ASN A 66 -8.16 4.85 -1.67
N SER A 67 -8.85 5.53 -0.74
CA SER A 67 -10.02 5.06 -0.02
C SER A 67 -11.24 5.88 -0.40
N ARG A 68 -12.40 5.25 -0.53
CA ARG A 68 -13.69 5.92 -0.77
C ARG A 68 -14.62 5.60 0.38
N VAL A 69 -15.15 6.58 1.11
CA VAL A 69 -15.91 6.30 2.35
C VAL A 69 -17.35 6.78 2.33
N GLY A 70 -17.86 7.24 1.19
CA GLY A 70 -19.20 7.80 1.11
C GLY A 70 -19.37 8.97 2.07
N ASP A 71 -20.48 8.98 2.81
CA ASP A 71 -20.78 9.94 3.90
C ASP A 71 -20.23 9.52 5.27
N ALA A 72 -19.55 8.37 5.36
CA ALA A 72 -19.15 7.82 6.65
C ALA A 72 -18.27 8.79 7.47
N GLN A 73 -18.51 8.79 8.77
CA GLN A 73 -17.73 9.48 9.80
C GLN A 73 -17.76 8.61 11.05
N SER A 74 -16.62 8.35 11.68
CA SER A 74 -16.60 7.58 12.92
C SER A 74 -15.44 8.00 13.80
N LEU A 75 -15.74 8.17 15.08
CA LEU A 75 -14.77 8.41 16.15
C LEU A 75 -14.77 7.27 17.17
N GLU A 76 -15.60 6.24 16.96
CA GLU A 76 -15.88 5.20 17.95
C GLU A 76 -15.56 3.83 17.39
N LEU A 77 -14.85 3.05 18.20
CA LEU A 77 -14.75 1.61 18.05
C LEU A 77 -15.85 0.97 18.89
N ASN A 78 -16.47 -0.10 18.41
CA ASN A 78 -17.36 -0.92 19.23
C ASN A 78 -16.55 -1.73 20.27
N GLU A 79 -17.24 -2.53 21.08
CA GLU A 79 -16.63 -3.36 22.11
C GLU A 79 -15.63 -4.37 21.52
N GLU A 80 -15.81 -4.76 20.26
CA GLU A 80 -14.91 -5.63 19.50
C GLU A 80 -13.72 -4.87 18.87
N GLY A 81 -13.58 -3.57 19.11
CA GLY A 81 -12.49 -2.75 18.58
C GLY A 81 -12.64 -2.43 17.09
N VAL A 82 -13.82 -2.57 16.50
CA VAL A 82 -14.15 -2.29 15.09
C VAL A 82 -14.82 -0.92 14.96
N ALA A 83 -14.42 -0.13 13.97
CA ALA A 83 -15.02 1.18 13.74
C ALA A 83 -16.52 1.08 13.46
N VAL A 84 -17.29 1.84 14.24
CA VAL A 84 -18.74 1.91 14.09
C VAL A 84 -19.06 2.81 12.88
N TRP A 85 -19.60 2.22 11.83
CA TRP A 85 -20.01 2.95 10.62
C TRP A 85 -21.34 3.67 10.83
N ARG A 86 -21.31 4.90 11.37
CA ARG A 86 -22.50 5.76 11.49
C ARG A 86 -22.34 7.04 10.67
N ASN A 87 -23.46 7.72 10.43
CA ASN A 87 -23.49 9.10 9.92
C ASN A 87 -23.45 10.14 11.06
N PHE A 88 -23.16 9.71 12.29
CA PHE A 88 -23.33 10.53 13.48
C PHE A 88 -21.97 11.01 13.99
N ASN A 89 -21.76 12.32 13.99
CA ASN A 89 -20.89 12.95 14.95
C ASN A 89 -21.78 13.23 16.18
N ALA A 90 -21.34 12.89 17.40
CA ALA A 90 -22.06 13.23 18.64
C ALA A 90 -22.20 14.75 18.86
N ASP A 91 -21.60 15.54 17.97
CA ASP A 91 -21.55 17.00 17.95
C ASP A 91 -22.08 17.43 16.57
N GLU A 92 -23.35 17.85 16.50
CA GLU A 92 -24.06 18.22 15.26
C GLU A 92 -23.29 19.24 14.40
N SER A 93 -22.32 19.95 14.99
CA SER A 93 -21.49 20.96 14.34
C SER A 93 -20.47 20.41 13.32
N TRP A 94 -20.22 19.10 13.26
CA TRP A 94 -19.25 18.47 12.33
C TRP A 94 -19.84 17.32 11.50
N CYS A 95 -21.13 17.40 11.15
CA CYS A 95 -21.78 16.45 10.25
C CYS A 95 -21.16 16.48 8.86
N ARG A 96 -20.98 15.31 8.24
CA ARG A 96 -20.29 15.15 6.95
C ARG A 96 -21.26 14.77 5.83
N SER A 97 -21.06 15.38 4.66
CA SER A 97 -21.71 15.03 3.39
C SER A 97 -20.67 14.96 2.28
N ALA A 98 -20.73 13.92 1.46
CA ALA A 98 -19.87 13.73 0.30
C ALA A 98 -20.66 13.53 -0.98
N GLU A 99 -20.19 14.06 -2.10
CA GLU A 99 -20.77 13.76 -3.42
C GLU A 99 -20.40 12.35 -3.88
N ASP A 100 -19.18 11.91 -3.58
CA ASP A 100 -18.77 10.53 -3.83
C ASP A 100 -19.36 9.60 -2.76
N LYS A 101 -20.46 8.93 -3.10
CA LYS A 101 -21.13 7.93 -2.23
C LYS A 101 -20.48 6.54 -2.27
N GLY A 102 -19.42 6.36 -3.06
CA GLY A 102 -18.80 5.06 -3.27
C GLY A 102 -18.00 4.55 -2.06
N ARG A 103 -17.80 3.23 -2.03
CA ARG A 103 -16.92 2.51 -1.12
C ARG A 103 -16.01 1.56 -1.89
N ASN A 104 -14.84 1.25 -1.34
CA ASN A 104 -13.88 0.31 -1.90
C ASN A 104 -13.21 -0.54 -0.79
N GLY A 105 -12.27 -1.41 -1.15
CA GLY A 105 -11.64 -2.28 -0.15
C GLY A 105 -10.81 -1.53 0.90
N MET A 106 -10.37 -0.29 0.64
CA MET A 106 -9.57 0.50 1.59
C MET A 106 -10.44 1.20 2.63
N SER A 107 -11.75 1.25 2.41
CA SER A 107 -12.70 2.01 3.24
C SER A 107 -12.70 1.52 4.69
N GLU A 108 -12.63 0.21 4.91
CA GLU A 108 -12.63 -0.39 6.24
C GLU A 108 -11.39 -0.03 7.06
N PHE A 109 -10.20 -0.27 6.49
CA PHE A 109 -8.95 0.14 7.12
C PHE A 109 -8.90 1.64 7.41
N PHE A 110 -9.41 2.47 6.48
CA PHE A 110 -9.43 3.91 6.66
C PHE A 110 -10.34 4.37 7.79
N MET A 111 -11.55 3.81 7.88
CA MET A 111 -12.47 4.14 8.97
C MET A 111 -11.97 3.61 10.32
N GLN A 112 -11.37 2.43 10.34
CA GLN A 112 -10.71 1.85 11.50
C GLN A 112 -9.60 2.77 12.02
N PHE A 113 -8.72 3.22 11.12
CA PHE A 113 -7.67 4.19 11.42
C PHE A 113 -8.22 5.50 11.98
N ALA A 114 -9.24 6.08 11.33
CA ALA A 114 -9.82 7.35 11.75
C ALA A 114 -10.43 7.24 13.16
N ALA A 115 -11.19 6.18 13.43
CA ALA A 115 -11.81 5.95 14.73
C ALA A 115 -10.76 5.69 15.82
N ALA A 116 -9.82 4.77 15.58
CA ALA A 116 -8.76 4.44 16.54
C ALA A 116 -7.86 5.66 16.87
N GLY A 117 -7.62 6.54 15.91
CA GLY A 117 -6.86 7.77 16.11
C GLY A 117 -7.68 8.94 16.67
N GLY A 118 -8.99 8.77 16.92
CA GLY A 118 -9.88 9.85 17.35
C GLY A 118 -9.97 11.00 16.34
N LEU A 119 -9.90 10.69 15.04
CA LEU A 119 -9.77 11.66 13.95
C LEU A 119 -11.10 11.91 13.24
N THR A 120 -11.50 13.17 13.16
CA THR A 120 -12.63 13.61 12.33
C THR A 120 -12.16 13.81 10.89
N ILE A 121 -12.85 13.23 9.91
CA ILE A 121 -12.68 13.54 8.48
C ILE A 121 -13.27 14.93 8.24
N ILE A 122 -12.44 15.89 7.79
CA ILE A 122 -12.81 17.29 7.64
C ILE A 122 -13.52 17.55 6.30
N ASN A 123 -13.23 16.76 5.27
CA ASN A 123 -13.85 16.87 3.95
C ASN A 123 -15.38 16.78 4.01
N GLY A 124 -16.06 17.82 3.52
CA GLY A 124 -17.51 17.88 3.42
C GLY A 124 -18.23 18.01 4.76
N THR A 125 -17.51 18.39 5.82
CA THR A 125 -18.13 18.72 7.11
C THR A 125 -18.92 20.02 7.04
N SER A 126 -19.89 20.21 7.94
CA SER A 126 -20.71 21.42 8.04
C SER A 126 -19.94 22.74 8.08
N PRO A 127 -18.74 22.85 8.71
CA PRO A 127 -17.93 24.08 8.63
C PRO A 127 -17.29 24.30 7.25
N PHE A 128 -17.13 23.25 6.44
CA PHE A 128 -16.46 23.28 5.14
C PHE A 128 -17.29 22.60 4.04
N PRO A 129 -18.52 23.05 3.78
CA PRO A 129 -19.47 22.37 2.90
C PRO A 129 -18.98 22.29 1.44
N ASP A 130 -18.20 23.27 0.99
CA ASP A 130 -17.65 23.32 -0.37
C ASP A 130 -16.60 22.22 -0.64
N THR A 131 -16.23 21.45 0.38
CA THR A 131 -15.25 20.35 0.30
C THR A 131 -15.88 18.96 0.19
N GLN A 132 -17.16 18.88 -0.20
CA GLN A 132 -17.86 17.61 -0.45
C GLN A 132 -17.51 16.93 -1.79
N SER A 133 -16.92 17.69 -2.73
CA SER A 133 -16.71 17.25 -4.11
C SER A 133 -15.43 16.42 -4.32
N ALA A 134 -15.36 15.68 -5.43
CA ALA A 134 -14.27 14.75 -5.74
C ALA A 134 -12.88 15.38 -5.76
N THR A 135 -11.87 14.70 -5.20
CA THR A 135 -10.47 15.16 -5.18
C THR A 135 -9.63 14.58 -6.32
N CYS A 136 -10.08 13.49 -6.92
CA CYS A 136 -9.43 12.79 -8.03
C CYS A 136 -10.38 12.63 -9.23
N ARG A 137 -9.85 12.79 -10.45
CA ARG A 137 -10.54 12.63 -11.73
C ARG A 137 -9.75 11.73 -12.68
N THR A 138 -10.32 10.56 -12.95
CA THR A 138 -9.73 9.55 -13.84
C THR A 138 -10.67 9.26 -15.02
N HIS A 139 -10.20 8.39 -15.92
CA HIS A 139 -11.03 7.86 -17.01
C HIS A 139 -12.26 7.06 -16.54
N ASN A 140 -12.25 6.59 -15.29
CA ASN A 140 -13.34 5.83 -14.68
C ASN A 140 -14.32 6.71 -13.88
N GLY A 141 -14.13 8.02 -13.90
CA GLY A 141 -14.96 8.98 -13.19
C GLY A 141 -14.21 9.75 -12.12
N SER A 142 -14.98 10.39 -11.25
CA SER A 142 -14.50 11.26 -10.18
C SER A 142 -14.66 10.56 -8.82
N SER A 143 -13.69 10.71 -7.92
CA SER A 143 -13.76 10.13 -6.56
C SER A 143 -13.09 11.02 -5.54
N THR A 144 -13.48 10.88 -4.28
CA THR A 144 -12.80 11.51 -3.14
C THR A 144 -11.83 10.51 -2.54
N MET A 145 -10.53 10.75 -2.73
CA MET A 145 -9.43 9.88 -2.29
C MET A 145 -8.44 10.61 -1.37
N ASP A 146 -8.44 11.93 -1.44
CA ASP A 146 -7.56 12.81 -0.68
C ASP A 146 -8.33 13.40 0.51
N PHE A 147 -7.83 13.17 1.72
CA PHE A 147 -8.52 13.56 2.95
C PHE A 147 -7.64 14.46 3.82
N LEU A 148 -8.28 15.39 4.52
CA LEU A 148 -7.78 16.01 5.74
C LEU A 148 -8.54 15.41 6.92
N LEU A 149 -7.81 14.88 7.89
CA LEU A 149 -8.34 14.41 9.17
C LEU A 149 -7.70 15.19 10.31
N ALA A 150 -8.44 15.39 11.40
CA ALA A 150 -7.93 16.07 12.58
C ALA A 150 -8.55 15.52 13.87
N CYS A 151 -7.75 15.40 14.93
CA CYS A 151 -8.29 15.10 16.25
C CYS A 151 -9.07 16.31 16.81
N LYS A 152 -9.83 16.12 17.89
CA LYS A 152 -10.70 17.16 18.48
C LYS A 152 -9.95 18.47 18.77
N SER A 153 -8.75 18.41 19.35
CA SER A 153 -7.96 19.61 19.67
C SER A 153 -7.35 20.31 18.44
N ALA A 154 -7.30 19.62 17.31
CA ALA A 154 -6.73 20.09 16.05
C ALA A 154 -7.78 20.62 15.07
N ARG A 155 -8.98 20.02 15.04
CA ARG A 155 -10.07 20.44 14.14
C ARG A 155 -10.55 21.86 14.46
N ASP A 156 -10.63 22.22 15.74
CA ASP A 156 -11.05 23.56 16.20
C ASP A 156 -10.03 24.66 15.86
N ARG A 157 -8.84 24.27 15.37
CA ARG A 157 -7.77 25.18 14.93
C ARG A 157 -7.74 25.33 13.41
N ILE A 158 -8.68 24.75 12.67
CA ILE A 158 -8.78 24.92 11.22
C ILE A 158 -9.59 26.19 10.94
N LEU A 159 -8.96 27.20 10.34
CA LEU A 159 -9.59 28.47 9.99
C LEU A 159 -10.28 28.42 8.61
N ASP A 160 -9.67 27.71 7.66
CA ASP A 160 -10.18 27.54 6.30
C ASP A 160 -9.76 26.17 5.77
N PHE A 161 -10.65 25.53 5.02
CA PHE A 161 -10.35 24.32 4.27
C PHE A 161 -11.07 24.36 2.93
N SER A 162 -10.29 24.28 1.85
CA SER A 162 -10.80 24.41 0.48
C SER A 162 -10.03 23.54 -0.50
N PHE A 163 -10.61 23.31 -1.66
CA PHE A 163 -9.96 22.59 -2.74
C PHE A 163 -9.47 23.54 -3.82
N GLY A 164 -8.22 23.34 -4.26
CA GLY A 164 -7.67 24.00 -5.44
C GLY A 164 -8.30 23.49 -6.74
N PRO A 165 -8.04 24.15 -7.88
CA PRO A 165 -8.55 23.70 -9.16
C PRO A 165 -7.86 22.40 -9.61
N PHE A 166 -8.58 21.58 -10.39
CA PHE A 166 -7.94 20.52 -11.17
C PHE A 166 -6.97 21.13 -12.18
N SER A 167 -5.89 20.40 -12.46
CA SER A 167 -4.84 20.85 -13.38
C SER A 167 -4.48 19.74 -14.36
N PRO A 168 -4.13 20.04 -15.62
CA PRO A 168 -3.67 19.02 -16.57
C PRO A 168 -2.40 18.29 -16.12
N GLU A 169 -1.72 18.77 -15.09
CA GLU A 169 -0.52 18.17 -14.52
C GLU A 169 -0.83 16.99 -13.59
N SER A 170 -2.02 16.94 -12.98
CA SER A 170 -2.40 15.89 -12.02
C SER A 170 -3.88 15.51 -12.15
N ASP A 171 -4.19 14.24 -12.02
CA ASP A 171 -5.56 13.75 -11.87
C ASP A 171 -6.16 14.08 -10.50
N HIS A 172 -5.33 14.50 -9.55
CA HIS A 172 -5.75 15.01 -8.25
C HIS A 172 -5.74 16.53 -8.22
N ARG A 173 -6.63 17.13 -7.41
CA ARG A 173 -6.59 18.57 -7.10
C ARG A 173 -5.98 18.82 -5.72
N PRO A 174 -5.31 19.97 -5.50
CA PRO A 174 -4.70 20.27 -4.21
C PRO A 174 -5.73 20.50 -3.10
N LEU A 175 -5.45 20.00 -1.90
CA LEU A 175 -6.14 20.39 -0.67
C LEU A 175 -5.44 21.61 -0.07
N ARG A 176 -6.20 22.59 0.41
CA ARG A 176 -5.69 23.81 1.07
C ARG A 176 -6.32 23.94 2.44
N CYS A 177 -5.48 24.10 3.45
CA CYS A 177 -5.91 24.28 4.83
C CYS A 177 -5.13 25.43 5.45
N THR A 178 -5.84 26.31 6.18
CA THR A 178 -5.25 27.37 6.98
C THR A 178 -5.44 27.03 8.45
N LEU A 179 -4.35 27.00 9.21
CA LEU A 179 -4.35 26.64 10.62
C LEU A 179 -4.12 27.87 11.51
N MET A 180 -4.85 27.92 12.61
CA MET A 180 -4.70 28.94 13.64
C MET A 180 -3.30 28.88 14.27
N GLY A 181 -2.66 30.03 14.46
CA GLY A 181 -1.27 30.17 14.91
C GLY A 181 -0.22 30.10 13.80
N PHE A 182 -0.63 29.83 12.56
CA PHE A 182 0.24 29.75 11.37
C PHE A 182 -0.15 30.76 10.27
N GLU A 183 -0.86 31.83 10.64
CA GLU A 183 -1.50 32.75 9.67
C GLU A 183 -0.51 33.68 8.95
N ARG A 184 0.73 33.79 9.44
CA ARG A 184 1.70 34.74 8.89
C ARG A 184 2.35 34.23 7.60
N GLU A 185 2.08 34.98 6.53
CA GLU A 185 2.80 35.09 5.24
C GLU A 185 2.27 34.29 4.02
N ILE A 186 0.95 34.14 3.87
CA ILE A 186 0.32 33.59 2.64
C ILE A 186 0.22 34.62 1.47
N ARG A 187 0.76 35.84 1.60
CA ARG A 187 0.63 36.88 0.55
C ARG A 187 1.85 37.18 -0.32
N ARG A 188 2.99 36.47 -0.22
CA ARG A 188 4.20 36.89 -0.97
C ARG A 188 4.96 35.89 -1.84
N GLN A 189 4.61 34.61 -1.92
CA GLN A 189 5.36 33.69 -2.79
C GLN A 189 4.46 32.75 -3.61
N TYR A 190 3.88 33.28 -4.68
CA TYR A 190 3.47 32.49 -5.85
C TYR A 190 4.15 33.01 -7.13
N ARG A 191 5.44 33.35 -7.06
CA ARG A 191 6.28 33.26 -8.26
C ARG A 191 6.61 31.79 -8.46
N ARG A 192 5.73 31.08 -9.19
CA ARG A 192 5.97 29.73 -9.70
C ARG A 192 7.33 29.70 -10.40
N SER A 193 8.37 29.24 -9.71
CA SER A 193 9.48 28.63 -10.42
C SER A 193 8.92 27.31 -10.96
N LYS A 194 8.60 27.28 -12.25
CA LYS A 194 8.26 26.04 -12.98
C LYS A 194 9.48 25.12 -12.94
N VAL A 195 9.69 24.43 -11.84
CA VAL A 195 10.69 23.38 -11.76
C VAL A 195 9.98 22.09 -12.15
N GLY A 196 10.15 21.69 -13.41
CA GLY A 196 9.75 20.36 -13.86
C GLY A 196 10.72 19.33 -13.30
N VAL A 197 10.32 18.64 -12.23
CA VAL A 197 11.01 17.44 -11.74
C VAL A 197 10.15 16.25 -12.13
N CYS A 198 10.74 15.27 -12.82
CA CYS A 198 10.07 14.01 -13.14
C CYS A 198 10.49 12.99 -12.07
N LEU A 199 9.53 12.45 -11.34
CA LEU A 199 9.78 11.45 -10.30
C LEU A 199 10.30 10.17 -10.94
N ASP A 200 11.50 9.74 -10.52
CA ASP A 200 12.06 8.44 -10.87
C ASP A 200 11.83 7.47 -9.69
N VAL A 201 10.87 6.57 -9.84
CA VAL A 201 10.46 5.61 -8.80
C VAL A 201 11.62 4.69 -8.40
N THR A 202 12.58 4.44 -9.31
CA THR A 202 13.76 3.62 -9.01
C THR A 202 14.70 4.30 -7.99
N LYS A 203 14.66 5.63 -7.91
CA LYS A 203 15.46 6.45 -6.99
C LYS A 203 14.72 6.83 -5.71
N ARG A 204 13.55 6.21 -5.44
CA ARG A 204 12.74 6.50 -4.24
C ARG A 204 13.54 6.43 -2.95
N HIS A 205 14.31 5.37 -2.74
CA HIS A 205 15.06 5.19 -1.49
C HIS A 205 16.11 6.28 -1.30
N GLN A 206 16.83 6.63 -2.38
CA GLN A 206 17.80 7.72 -2.37
C GLN A 206 17.13 9.07 -2.05
N TYR A 207 15.96 9.34 -2.65
CA TYR A 207 15.19 10.55 -2.36
C TYR A 207 14.76 10.62 -0.90
N GLU A 208 14.22 9.53 -0.35
CA GLU A 208 13.77 9.44 1.04
C GLU A 208 14.94 9.67 2.01
N THR A 209 16.06 8.97 1.83
CA THR A 209 17.24 9.12 2.70
C THR A 209 17.80 10.54 2.63
N THR A 210 17.98 11.10 1.43
CA THR A 210 18.50 12.47 1.29
C THR A 210 17.53 13.51 1.85
N LEU A 211 16.22 13.32 1.66
CA LEU A 211 15.20 14.22 2.19
C LEU A 211 15.22 14.20 3.72
N MET A 212 15.19 13.01 4.33
CA MET A 212 15.19 12.85 5.78
C MET A 212 16.46 13.45 6.40
N ASN A 213 17.64 13.22 5.79
CA ASN A 213 18.89 13.82 6.25
C ASN A 213 18.87 15.35 6.19
N LYS A 214 18.25 15.95 5.17
CA LYS A 214 18.15 17.41 5.06
C LYS A 214 17.07 18.01 5.97
N LEU A 215 16.06 17.24 6.35
CA LEU A 215 15.02 17.67 7.30
C LEU A 215 15.46 17.51 8.75
N HIS A 216 16.37 16.57 9.05
CA HIS A 216 16.76 16.25 10.41
C HIS A 216 17.32 17.47 11.17
N GLY A 217 16.74 17.74 12.35
CA GLY A 217 17.19 18.79 13.26
C GLY A 217 16.97 20.24 12.77
N ARG A 218 16.23 20.47 11.68
CA ARG A 218 16.00 21.82 11.15
C ARG A 218 14.67 22.41 11.62
N GLU A 219 14.68 23.70 11.93
CA GLU A 219 13.47 24.50 12.06
C GLU A 219 12.86 24.73 10.66
N LEU A 220 11.62 24.30 10.46
CA LEU A 220 10.95 24.31 9.16
C LEU A 220 9.94 25.46 9.09
N THR A 221 10.17 26.39 8.16
CA THR A 221 9.12 27.27 7.64
C THR A 221 8.55 26.67 6.36
N SER A 222 7.35 27.12 5.94
CA SER A 222 6.74 26.71 4.65
C SER A 222 7.71 26.91 3.47
N GLY A 223 8.41 28.05 3.43
CA GLY A 223 9.42 28.35 2.41
C GLY A 223 10.64 27.42 2.50
N THR A 224 11.16 27.17 3.71
CA THR A 224 12.31 26.28 3.91
C THR A 224 11.98 24.83 3.53
N LEU A 225 10.81 24.33 3.90
CA LEU A 225 10.36 22.98 3.57
C LEU A 225 10.19 22.81 2.06
N ALA A 226 9.51 23.73 1.38
CA ALA A 226 9.34 23.71 -0.07
C ALA A 226 10.70 23.74 -0.79
N ASN A 227 11.65 24.55 -0.32
CA ASN A 227 13.00 24.62 -0.89
C ASN A 227 13.79 23.32 -0.67
N ILE A 228 13.67 22.68 0.49
CA ILE A 228 14.34 21.41 0.77
C ILE A 228 13.75 20.30 -0.11
N ILE A 229 12.42 20.15 -0.12
CA ILE A 229 11.72 19.12 -0.92
C ILE A 229 12.09 19.27 -2.40
N THR A 230 11.98 20.49 -2.94
CA THR A 230 12.30 20.75 -4.36
C THR A 230 13.81 20.65 -4.64
N GLY A 231 14.66 21.03 -3.69
CA GLY A 231 16.12 20.90 -3.80
C GLY A 231 16.59 19.46 -3.84
N VAL A 232 16.08 18.60 -2.95
CA VAL A 232 16.37 17.16 -2.94
C VAL A 232 15.78 16.49 -4.18
N ALA A 233 14.59 16.90 -4.61
CA ALA A 233 13.97 16.36 -5.81
C ALA A 233 14.81 16.69 -7.05
N LYS A 234 15.37 17.91 -7.13
CA LYS A 234 16.37 18.25 -8.15
C LYS A 234 17.60 17.35 -8.02
N GLU A 235 18.21 17.28 -6.85
CA GLU A 235 19.44 16.51 -6.63
C GLU A 235 19.30 15.03 -7.05
N VAL A 236 18.22 14.38 -6.64
CA VAL A 236 18.05 12.93 -6.84
C VAL A 236 17.48 12.61 -8.22
N PHE A 237 16.49 13.39 -8.68
CA PHE A 237 15.78 13.07 -9.93
C PHE A 237 16.36 13.76 -11.17
N THR A 238 17.32 14.68 -11.05
CA THR A 238 17.99 15.26 -12.24
C THR A 238 19.03 14.33 -12.85
N ALA A 239 18.58 13.23 -13.47
CA ALA A 239 19.17 12.93 -14.77
C ALA A 239 18.59 13.98 -15.74
N LYS A 240 19.45 14.77 -16.39
CA LYS A 240 19.04 15.67 -17.47
C LYS A 240 18.40 14.83 -18.59
N LEU A 241 17.09 14.59 -18.52
CA LEU A 241 16.34 14.35 -19.75
C LEU A 241 16.47 15.63 -20.58
N PRO A 242 16.79 15.52 -21.89
CA PRO A 242 16.94 16.69 -22.74
C PRO A 242 15.73 17.60 -22.55
N ARG A 243 15.99 18.89 -22.31
CA ARG A 243 14.94 19.91 -22.08
C ARG A 243 14.05 20.16 -23.29
N ASP A 244 14.22 19.41 -24.37
CA ASP A 244 13.39 19.52 -25.56
C ASP A 244 12.34 18.42 -25.58
N LYS A 245 11.13 18.81 -25.16
CA LYS A 245 9.86 18.07 -25.20
C LYS A 245 9.73 17.03 -24.08
N GLY A 246 9.23 17.50 -22.94
CA GLY A 246 8.57 16.60 -21.99
C GLY A 246 7.53 15.73 -22.72
N TRP A 247 7.41 14.47 -22.31
CA TRP A 247 6.45 13.51 -22.86
C TRP A 247 5.01 14.06 -22.97
N PHE A 248 4.68 15.04 -22.13
CA PHE A 248 3.50 15.89 -22.19
C PHE A 248 3.80 17.27 -22.79
N ASP A 249 3.78 17.37 -24.12
CA ASP A 249 3.84 18.66 -24.80
C ASP A 249 2.53 19.47 -24.68
N LYS A 250 2.50 20.65 -25.30
CA LYS A 250 1.35 21.58 -25.24
C LYS A 250 0.06 20.90 -25.70
N ASP A 251 0.12 20.03 -26.70
CA ASP A 251 -1.06 19.36 -27.24
C ASP A 251 -1.61 18.31 -26.26
N CYS A 252 -0.73 17.53 -25.61
CA CYS A 252 -1.12 16.59 -24.57
C CYS A 252 -1.80 17.31 -23.39
N ARG A 253 -1.28 18.47 -22.98
CA ARG A 253 -1.89 19.29 -21.93
C ARG A 253 -3.25 19.85 -22.33
N VAL A 254 -3.38 20.36 -23.56
CA VAL A 254 -4.67 20.84 -24.09
C VAL A 254 -5.68 19.69 -24.18
N ALA A 255 -5.28 18.54 -24.69
CA ALA A 255 -6.15 17.37 -24.82
C ALA A 255 -6.61 16.84 -23.45
N ARG A 256 -5.72 16.79 -22.44
CA ARG A 256 -6.08 16.39 -21.08
C ARG A 256 -6.97 17.43 -20.41
N SER A 257 -6.70 18.72 -20.58
CA SER A 257 -7.55 19.80 -20.08
C SER A 257 -8.97 19.69 -20.63
N LYS A 258 -9.12 19.46 -21.94
CA LYS A 258 -10.42 19.22 -22.59
C LYS A 258 -11.13 17.99 -22.02
N ALA A 259 -10.38 16.91 -21.76
CA ALA A 259 -10.96 15.70 -21.17
C ALA A 259 -11.44 15.91 -19.72
N MET A 260 -10.71 16.71 -18.93
CA MET A 260 -11.08 17.04 -17.55
C MET A 260 -12.29 17.96 -17.43
N SER A 261 -12.51 18.83 -18.43
CA SER A 261 -13.63 19.76 -18.49
C SER A 261 -14.85 19.22 -19.26
N ALA A 262 -14.76 18.03 -19.84
CA ALA A 262 -15.85 17.45 -20.63
C ALA A 262 -17.00 17.00 -19.72
N VAL A 263 -18.24 17.17 -20.20
CA VAL A 263 -19.46 16.67 -19.55
C VAL A 263 -19.41 15.13 -19.50
N ASP A 264 -19.09 14.48 -20.62
CA ASP A 264 -18.79 13.04 -20.66
C ASP A 264 -17.28 12.80 -20.51
N GLN A 265 -16.84 12.73 -19.25
CA GLN A 265 -15.44 12.46 -18.90
C GLN A 265 -14.96 11.10 -19.45
N ARG A 266 -15.81 10.07 -19.45
CA ARG A 266 -15.42 8.70 -19.84
C ARG A 266 -15.08 8.62 -21.33
N THR A 267 -15.88 9.26 -22.17
CA THR A 267 -15.60 9.34 -23.62
C THR A 267 -14.42 10.26 -23.91
N ALA A 268 -14.34 11.41 -23.24
CA ALA A 268 -13.24 12.35 -23.46
C ALA A 268 -11.88 11.79 -23.02
N PHE A 269 -11.80 11.08 -21.89
CA PHE A 269 -10.58 10.37 -21.48
C PHE A 269 -10.24 9.19 -22.39
N ARG A 270 -11.23 8.48 -22.97
CA ARG A 270 -10.98 7.47 -24.01
C ARG A 270 -10.34 8.09 -25.25
N GLN A 271 -10.86 9.20 -25.74
CA GLN A 271 -10.31 9.94 -26.87
C GLN A 271 -8.88 10.44 -26.58
N TYR A 272 -8.67 11.01 -25.39
CA TYR A 272 -7.35 11.43 -24.92
C TYR A 272 -6.36 10.26 -24.87
N ASN A 273 -6.74 9.12 -24.29
CA ASN A 273 -5.89 7.93 -24.23
C ASN A 273 -5.54 7.39 -25.62
N ASN A 274 -6.48 7.42 -26.57
CA ASN A 274 -6.24 7.06 -27.96
C ASN A 274 -5.24 8.02 -28.63
N PHE A 275 -5.37 9.33 -28.39
CA PHE A 275 -4.43 10.34 -28.85
C PHE A 275 -3.00 10.08 -28.33
N ILE A 276 -2.84 9.81 -27.03
CA ILE A 276 -1.55 9.48 -26.42
C ILE A 276 -0.96 8.19 -27.01
N ARG A 277 -1.76 7.12 -27.14
CA ARG A 277 -1.31 5.85 -27.73
C ARG A 277 -0.85 6.02 -29.19
N ALA A 278 -1.59 6.79 -29.99
CA ALA A 278 -1.21 7.10 -31.37
C ALA A 278 0.10 7.89 -31.45
N ARG A 279 0.33 8.83 -30.53
CA ARG A 279 1.57 9.61 -30.44
C ARG A 279 2.75 8.75 -30.00
N LYS A 280 2.59 7.90 -28.98
CA LYS A 280 3.61 6.91 -28.54
C LYS A 280 4.03 5.99 -29.69
N ARG A 281 3.07 5.47 -30.46
CA ARG A 281 3.35 4.64 -31.65
C ARG A 281 4.16 5.39 -32.71
N ARG A 282 3.85 6.67 -32.96
CA ARG A 282 4.62 7.51 -33.90
C ARG A 282 6.06 7.73 -33.42
N PHE A 283 6.24 8.05 -32.14
CA PHE A 283 7.57 8.23 -31.55
C PHE A 283 8.44 6.97 -31.65
N ILE A 284 7.88 5.80 -31.28
CA ILE A 284 8.58 4.51 -31.38
C ILE A 284 9.00 4.22 -32.82
N ARG A 285 8.09 4.38 -33.79
CA ARG A 285 8.41 4.18 -35.22
C ARG A 285 9.49 5.13 -35.73
N GLN A 286 9.49 6.38 -35.26
CA GLN A 286 10.51 7.36 -35.63
C GLN A 286 11.87 7.01 -35.00
N HIS A 287 11.90 6.57 -33.73
CA HIS A 287 13.12 6.12 -33.05
C HIS A 287 13.69 4.83 -33.67
N GLN A 288 12.84 3.87 -34.03
CA GLN A 288 13.26 2.63 -34.71
C GLN A 288 13.86 2.92 -36.10
N ARG A 289 13.35 3.92 -36.83
CA ARG A 289 13.95 4.40 -38.08
C ARG A 289 15.32 5.05 -37.88
N VAL A 290 15.52 5.79 -36.78
CA VAL A 290 16.78 6.47 -36.48
C VAL A 290 17.87 5.50 -36.00
N LEU A 291 17.51 4.40 -35.35
CA LEU A 291 18.44 3.39 -34.81
C LEU A 291 18.87 2.30 -35.82
N GLY A 292 18.51 2.41 -37.10
CA GLY A 292 18.96 1.48 -38.14
C GLY A 292 18.52 0.01 -37.99
N LEU A 293 17.67 -0.31 -37.01
CA LEU A 293 17.14 -1.65 -36.78
C LEU A 293 15.82 -1.85 -37.54
N VAL A 294 15.91 -1.89 -38.87
CA VAL A 294 14.96 -2.63 -39.70
C VAL A 294 15.78 -3.42 -40.72
N GLN A 295 16.09 -4.67 -40.37
CA GLN A 295 16.34 -5.69 -41.38
C GLN A 295 15.09 -5.77 -42.25
N THR A 296 15.23 -5.29 -43.48
CA THR A 296 14.34 -5.65 -44.57
C THR A 296 14.77 -7.02 -45.06
N THR A 297 13.86 -7.98 -45.04
CA THR A 297 13.60 -9.04 -46.06
C THR A 297 13.02 -10.29 -45.41
N ALA A 298 11.74 -10.56 -45.68
CA ALA A 298 11.29 -11.85 -46.23
C ALA A 298 9.87 -11.69 -46.81
N PRO A 299 9.55 -12.38 -47.93
CA PRO A 299 8.47 -12.00 -48.84
C PRO A 299 7.11 -12.61 -48.51
N LYS A 300 6.09 -12.05 -49.18
CA LYS A 300 4.69 -12.49 -49.23
C LYS A 300 4.53 -13.93 -49.76
N ALA A 301 3.81 -14.75 -49.00
CA ALA A 301 2.82 -15.74 -49.41
C ALA A 301 2.04 -16.03 -48.12
N GLY A 302 0.73 -15.92 -47.96
CA GLY A 302 -0.40 -16.10 -48.86
C GLY A 302 -1.48 -16.76 -47.98
N SER A 303 -2.44 -15.99 -47.47
CA SER A 303 -3.80 -16.44 -47.11
C SER A 303 -4.55 -15.26 -46.49
N ALA A 304 -5.58 -14.81 -47.20
CA ALA A 304 -6.48 -13.75 -46.80
C ALA A 304 -7.35 -14.19 -45.61
N VAL A 305 -7.36 -13.39 -44.54
CA VAL A 305 -8.52 -13.24 -43.64
C VAL A 305 -8.55 -11.78 -43.19
N GLN A 306 -9.46 -10.99 -43.76
CA GLN A 306 -9.81 -9.66 -43.27
C GLN A 306 -10.78 -9.81 -42.10
N PRO A 307 -10.66 -9.01 -41.02
CA PRO A 307 -11.76 -8.75 -40.10
C PRO A 307 -12.46 -7.46 -40.55
N ASP A 308 -13.58 -7.63 -41.26
CA ASP A 308 -14.54 -6.56 -41.51
C ASP A 308 -15.76 -6.81 -40.62
N LEU A 309 -15.95 -5.96 -39.61
CA LEU A 309 -17.26 -5.79 -38.97
C LEU A 309 -17.36 -4.32 -38.57
N ALA A 310 -17.44 -3.50 -39.61
CA ALA A 310 -18.12 -2.22 -39.56
C ALA A 310 -19.63 -2.46 -39.51
N VAL A 311 -20.26 -1.67 -38.66
CA VAL A 311 -21.69 -1.40 -38.53
C VAL A 311 -22.38 -1.34 -39.90
N GLN A 312 -23.40 -2.18 -40.10
CA GLN A 312 -24.44 -1.93 -41.10
C GLN A 312 -25.83 -2.10 -40.48
N LEU A 313 -26.50 -0.96 -40.38
CA LEU A 313 -27.95 -0.83 -40.29
C LEU A 313 -28.60 -1.60 -41.44
N VAL A 314 -29.43 -2.59 -41.09
CA VAL A 314 -30.46 -3.17 -41.97
C VAL A 314 -31.78 -2.79 -41.30
N GLY A 315 -32.62 -1.92 -41.86
CA GLY A 315 -33.17 -2.06 -43.20
C GLY A 315 -34.46 -2.87 -43.09
N ILE A 316 -35.49 -2.31 -42.47
CA ILE A 316 -36.84 -2.90 -42.46
C ILE A 316 -37.36 -2.83 -43.90
N ARG A 317 -37.53 -3.99 -44.53
CA ARG A 317 -38.43 -4.18 -45.66
C ARG A 317 -39.20 -5.49 -45.51
N GLU A 318 -40.49 -5.35 -45.76
CA GLU A 318 -41.53 -6.38 -45.74
C GLU A 318 -41.24 -7.52 -46.72
N GLY A 319 -41.61 -8.74 -46.34
CA GLY A 319 -41.59 -9.91 -47.20
C GLY A 319 -42.22 -11.10 -46.51
N GLN A 320 -43.48 -11.39 -46.87
CA GLN A 320 -44.28 -12.52 -46.42
C GLN A 320 -43.61 -13.86 -46.78
N GLY A 321 -43.71 -14.86 -45.90
CA GLY A 321 -43.29 -16.23 -46.20
C GLY A 321 -43.40 -17.16 -45.00
N THR A 322 -44.40 -18.03 -45.05
CA THR A 322 -44.83 -19.00 -44.03
C THR A 322 -43.73 -19.99 -43.61
N VAL A 323 -43.39 -20.03 -42.31
CA VAL A 323 -42.68 -21.16 -41.70
C VAL A 323 -43.61 -21.88 -40.74
N LYS A 324 -43.79 -23.18 -41.00
CA LYS A 324 -44.74 -24.10 -40.37
C LYS A 324 -44.54 -24.21 -38.85
N ALA A 325 -45.65 -24.15 -38.12
CA ALA A 325 -45.76 -24.16 -36.66
C ALA A 325 -45.41 -25.48 -35.94
N ALA A 326 -44.62 -26.38 -36.55
CA ALA A 326 -44.39 -27.73 -36.02
C ALA A 326 -43.02 -27.92 -35.33
N GLN A 327 -42.19 -26.88 -35.18
CA GLN A 327 -40.83 -26.98 -34.61
C GLN A 327 -40.62 -26.13 -33.34
N ILE A 328 -41.68 -25.68 -32.68
CA ILE A 328 -41.61 -24.85 -31.46
C ILE A 328 -41.93 -25.66 -30.18
N ALA A 329 -42.23 -26.96 -30.29
CA ALA A 329 -42.75 -27.76 -29.17
C ALA A 329 -41.68 -28.46 -28.28
N SER A 330 -40.37 -28.21 -28.44
CA SER A 330 -39.34 -28.89 -27.62
C SER A 330 -38.25 -27.97 -27.05
N LEU A 331 -38.48 -26.67 -26.97
CA LEU A 331 -37.60 -25.80 -26.19
C LEU A 331 -38.07 -25.86 -24.73
N PRO A 332 -37.23 -26.31 -23.78
CA PRO A 332 -37.58 -26.20 -22.37
C PRO A 332 -37.91 -24.74 -22.06
N ASP A 333 -38.98 -24.53 -21.28
CA ASP A 333 -39.45 -23.19 -20.91
C ASP A 333 -38.25 -22.38 -20.41
N LEU A 334 -37.97 -21.29 -21.10
CA LEU A 334 -36.82 -20.43 -20.84
C LEU A 334 -36.83 -19.94 -19.38
N ASN A 335 -38.02 -19.79 -18.81
CA ASN A 335 -38.20 -19.44 -17.40
C ASN A 335 -37.69 -20.55 -16.46
N GLN A 336 -37.92 -21.82 -16.81
CA GLN A 336 -37.46 -22.96 -16.01
C GLN A 336 -35.93 -23.09 -16.04
N VAL A 337 -35.31 -22.83 -17.20
CA VAL A 337 -33.84 -22.81 -17.34
C VAL A 337 -33.23 -21.64 -16.55
N MET A 338 -33.87 -20.47 -16.58
CA MET A 338 -33.43 -19.31 -15.79
C MET A 338 -33.52 -19.57 -14.29
N LEU A 339 -34.61 -20.18 -13.81
CA LEU A 339 -34.78 -20.55 -12.40
C LEU A 339 -33.75 -21.57 -11.92
N ASP A 340 -33.44 -22.59 -12.73
CA ASP A 340 -32.40 -23.58 -12.41
C ASP A 340 -31.00 -22.95 -12.37
N MET A 341 -30.69 -22.05 -13.31
CA MET A 341 -29.44 -21.31 -13.31
C MET A 341 -29.31 -20.38 -12.09
N GLU A 342 -30.38 -19.70 -11.69
CA GLU A 342 -30.39 -18.87 -10.48
C GLU A 342 -30.16 -19.71 -9.21
N GLY A 343 -30.76 -20.90 -9.12
CA GLY A 343 -30.53 -21.84 -8.03
C GLY A 343 -29.07 -22.29 -7.93
N ARG A 344 -28.47 -22.65 -9.07
CA ARG A 344 -27.04 -23.04 -9.14
C ARG A 344 -26.10 -21.88 -8.81
N LEU A 345 -26.41 -20.67 -9.26
CA LEU A 345 -25.62 -19.47 -8.92
C LEU A 345 -25.69 -19.15 -7.42
N LYS A 346 -26.86 -19.29 -6.79
CA LYS A 346 -26.99 -19.12 -5.33
C LYS A 346 -26.14 -20.13 -4.57
N GLY A 347 -26.17 -21.41 -4.95
CA GLY A 347 -25.33 -22.44 -4.34
C GLY A 347 -23.83 -22.14 -4.44
N ILE A 348 -23.36 -21.74 -5.63
CA ILE A 348 -21.94 -21.37 -5.83
C ILE A 348 -21.54 -20.16 -4.97
N VAL A 349 -22.43 -19.17 -4.82
CA VAL A 349 -22.16 -17.99 -3.99
C VAL A 349 -22.07 -18.36 -2.51
N GLU A 350 -22.94 -19.25 -2.03
CA GLU A 350 -22.92 -19.74 -0.64
C GLU A 350 -21.66 -20.56 -0.35
N ASP A 351 -21.28 -21.48 -1.23
CA ASP A 351 -20.05 -22.28 -1.12
C ASP A 351 -18.79 -21.41 -1.15
N THR A 352 -18.79 -20.38 -2.01
CA THR A 352 -17.69 -19.41 -2.09
C THR A 352 -17.58 -18.61 -0.79
N ARG A 353 -18.72 -18.21 -0.21
CA ARG A 353 -18.76 -17.47 1.06
C ARG A 353 -18.28 -18.33 2.24
N ALA A 354 -18.67 -19.60 2.30
CA ALA A 354 -18.23 -20.54 3.33
C ALA A 354 -16.71 -20.84 3.22
N SER A 355 -16.21 -21.00 2.00
CA SER A 355 -14.78 -21.17 1.73
C SER A 355 -13.99 -19.93 2.14
N GLN A 356 -14.49 -18.74 1.83
CA GLN A 356 -13.88 -17.46 2.27
C GLN A 356 -13.85 -17.33 3.79
N ALA A 357 -14.92 -17.69 4.49
CA ALA A 357 -14.97 -17.63 5.96
C ALA A 357 -13.94 -18.56 6.60
N THR A 358 -13.76 -19.77 6.05
CA THR A 358 -12.76 -20.74 6.54
C THR A 358 -11.33 -20.21 6.35
N LEU A 359 -11.04 -19.66 5.18
CA LEU A 359 -9.73 -19.05 4.89
C LEU A 359 -9.42 -17.83 5.78
N VAL A 360 -10.43 -17.04 6.13
CA VAL A 360 -10.27 -15.93 7.07
C VAL A 360 -9.90 -16.46 8.46
N ARG A 361 -10.59 -17.50 8.94
CA ARG A 361 -10.33 -18.10 10.26
C ARG A 361 -8.93 -18.73 10.35
N GLU A 362 -8.54 -19.55 9.37
CA GLU A 362 -7.19 -20.15 9.33
C GLU A 362 -6.08 -19.09 9.38
N ARG A 363 -6.34 -17.93 8.79
CA ARG A 363 -5.41 -16.82 8.73
C ARG A 363 -5.33 -16.04 10.04
N GLU A 364 -6.45 -15.84 10.73
CA GLU A 364 -6.49 -15.28 12.08
C GLU A 364 -5.77 -16.19 13.09
N ASP A 365 -5.99 -17.51 13.00
CA ASP A 365 -5.33 -18.52 13.82
C ASP A 365 -3.80 -18.50 13.59
N GLU A 366 -3.37 -18.40 12.34
CA GLU A 366 -1.96 -18.28 11.98
C GLU A 366 -1.34 -16.96 12.47
N GLN A 367 -2.04 -15.83 12.38
CA GLN A 367 -1.57 -14.54 12.92
C GLN A 367 -1.39 -14.59 14.44
N THR A 368 -2.38 -15.16 15.14
CA THR A 368 -2.33 -15.35 16.59
C THR A 368 -1.15 -16.25 16.96
N ALA A 369 -0.95 -17.37 16.25
CA ALA A 369 0.17 -18.28 16.47
C ALA A 369 1.54 -17.60 16.24
N ARG A 370 1.66 -16.71 15.24
CA ARG A 370 2.88 -15.91 15.01
C ARG A 370 3.14 -14.95 16.15
N TYR A 371 2.09 -14.26 16.62
CA TYR A 371 2.21 -13.31 17.72
C TYR A 371 2.69 -14.00 19.00
N THR A 372 2.09 -15.14 19.36
CA THR A 372 2.48 -15.92 20.54
C THR A 372 3.91 -16.46 20.45
N ARG A 373 4.37 -16.86 19.25
CA ARG A 373 5.72 -17.40 19.03
C ARG A 373 6.80 -16.32 18.82
N ARG A 374 6.43 -15.05 18.65
CA ARG A 374 7.35 -13.96 18.32
C ARG A 374 8.44 -13.75 19.39
N LEU A 375 8.14 -14.01 20.65
CA LEU A 375 9.09 -13.90 21.76
C LEU A 375 9.84 -15.21 22.03
N ASN A 376 9.61 -16.25 21.22
CA ASN A 376 10.21 -17.55 21.43
C ASN A 376 11.47 -17.75 20.55
N LEU A 377 12.42 -18.48 21.11
CA LEU A 377 13.56 -19.08 20.40
C LEU A 377 13.61 -20.57 20.66
N ARG A 378 14.14 -21.29 19.69
CA ARG A 378 14.41 -22.71 19.78
C ARG A 378 15.92 -22.93 19.77
N VAL A 379 16.42 -23.55 20.82
CA VAL A 379 17.83 -23.93 20.98
C VAL A 379 17.94 -25.44 20.84
N VAL A 380 18.80 -25.91 19.94
CA VAL A 380 18.97 -27.34 19.61
C VAL A 380 20.43 -27.72 19.79
N GLY A 381 20.69 -28.93 20.31
CA GLY A 381 22.04 -29.47 20.48
C GLY A 381 22.69 -29.20 21.85
N LEU A 382 21.90 -28.73 22.83
CA LEU A 382 22.33 -28.70 24.22
C LEU A 382 22.08 -30.06 24.87
N GLU A 383 23.09 -30.56 25.57
CA GLU A 383 23.02 -31.82 26.32
C GLU A 383 21.90 -31.78 27.35
N GLU A 384 21.22 -32.91 27.52
CA GLU A 384 20.07 -33.06 28.39
C GLU A 384 20.52 -33.81 29.64
N LEU A 385 20.34 -33.19 30.80
CA LEU A 385 20.72 -33.75 32.09
C LEU A 385 19.47 -34.19 32.87
N GLU A 386 19.60 -35.21 33.72
CA GLU A 386 18.55 -35.57 34.66
C GLU A 386 18.34 -34.41 35.66
N GLU A 387 17.08 -34.04 35.90
CA GLU A 387 16.68 -32.94 36.79
C GLU A 387 17.33 -31.57 36.48
N GLU A 388 17.39 -31.20 35.20
CA GLU A 388 17.99 -29.93 34.78
C GLU A 388 17.15 -28.68 35.10
N ASP A 389 17.82 -27.60 35.52
CA ASP A 389 17.28 -26.24 35.43
C ASP A 389 17.58 -25.67 34.03
N THR A 390 16.63 -25.88 33.12
CA THR A 390 16.67 -25.38 31.74
C THR A 390 16.91 -23.87 31.65
N LYS A 391 16.42 -23.09 32.62
CA LYS A 391 16.58 -21.63 32.64
C LYS A 391 18.02 -21.26 32.99
N ALA A 392 18.59 -21.89 34.02
CA ALA A 392 19.99 -21.68 34.40
C ALA A 392 20.96 -22.12 33.30
N ILE A 393 20.68 -23.24 32.64
CA ILE A 393 21.47 -23.74 31.49
C ILE A 393 21.47 -22.71 30.37
N ILE A 394 20.29 -22.19 29.99
CA ILE A 394 20.18 -21.21 28.91
C ILE A 394 20.88 -19.89 29.26
N LEU A 395 20.74 -19.41 30.50
CA LEU A 395 21.42 -18.19 30.96
C LEU A 395 22.95 -18.36 30.90
N THR A 396 23.46 -19.51 31.33
CA THR A 396 24.88 -19.86 31.27
C THR A 396 25.36 -19.95 29.82
N PHE A 397 24.61 -20.63 28.95
CA PHE A 397 24.91 -20.73 27.52
C PHE A 397 24.94 -19.36 26.84
N PHE A 398 23.95 -18.49 27.08
CA PHE A 398 23.92 -17.15 26.49
C PHE A 398 25.09 -16.29 26.97
N ARG A 399 25.44 -16.35 28.25
CA ARG A 399 26.58 -15.62 28.81
C ARG A 399 27.91 -16.13 28.25
N ASP A 400 28.15 -17.43 28.35
CA ASP A 400 29.49 -18.00 28.14
C ASP A 400 29.79 -18.26 26.66
N THR A 401 28.78 -18.64 25.88
CA THR A 401 28.94 -18.94 24.44
C THR A 401 28.58 -17.75 23.56
N LEU A 402 27.44 -17.09 23.80
CA LEU A 402 26.97 -15.99 22.95
C LEU A 402 27.41 -14.60 23.43
N ARG A 403 28.02 -14.50 24.63
CA ARG A 403 28.40 -13.23 25.28
C ARG A 403 27.24 -12.26 25.42
N VAL A 404 26.05 -12.80 25.69
CA VAL A 404 24.82 -12.03 25.91
C VAL A 404 24.41 -12.16 27.37
N HIS A 405 24.36 -11.02 28.06
CA HIS A 405 23.80 -10.93 29.40
C HIS A 405 22.32 -10.54 29.29
N THR A 406 21.43 -11.51 29.45
CA THR A 406 19.98 -11.30 29.49
C THR A 406 19.42 -11.85 30.80
N THR A 407 18.53 -11.09 31.43
CA THR A 407 17.72 -11.55 32.56
C THR A 407 16.25 -11.69 32.18
N GLY A 408 15.86 -11.23 30.98
CA GLY A 408 14.49 -11.22 30.47
C GLY A 408 14.00 -12.55 29.91
N ILE A 409 14.32 -13.67 30.55
CA ILE A 409 13.77 -14.98 30.20
C ILE A 409 12.58 -15.27 31.11
N GLU A 410 11.39 -15.40 30.53
CA GLU A 410 10.19 -15.79 31.27
C GLU A 410 10.23 -17.29 31.57
N GLN A 411 10.45 -18.10 30.53
CA GLN A 411 10.36 -19.55 30.60
C GLN A 411 11.36 -20.22 29.66
N ALA A 412 11.89 -21.37 30.05
CA ALA A 412 12.68 -22.26 29.20
C ALA A 412 12.22 -23.70 29.45
N ILE A 413 11.82 -24.43 28.40
CA ILE A 413 11.32 -25.80 28.53
C ILE A 413 11.86 -26.71 27.42
N ARG A 414 12.12 -27.98 27.71
CA ARG A 414 12.40 -28.98 26.68
C ARG A 414 11.14 -29.30 25.89
N VAL A 415 11.25 -29.34 24.56
CA VAL A 415 10.15 -29.59 23.63
C VAL A 415 10.56 -30.67 22.63
N GLY A 416 9.71 -31.70 22.53
CA GLY A 416 9.92 -32.85 21.65
C GLY A 416 9.71 -34.18 22.38
N ARG A 417 9.65 -35.27 21.61
CA ARG A 417 9.62 -36.64 22.14
C ARG A 417 11.03 -37.06 22.56
N ASN A 418 11.12 -37.88 23.61
CA ASN A 418 12.39 -38.30 24.23
C ASN A 418 13.06 -39.49 23.50
N ASP A 419 12.68 -39.75 22.25
CA ASP A 419 13.00 -40.96 21.50
C ASP A 419 14.04 -40.73 20.39
N LYS A 420 14.43 -39.48 20.10
CA LYS A 420 15.30 -39.11 18.97
C LYS A 420 16.36 -38.06 19.30
N GLY A 421 17.14 -38.29 20.35
CA GLY A 421 18.29 -37.46 20.74
C GLY A 421 17.91 -36.25 21.60
N GLN A 422 18.88 -35.37 21.81
CA GLN A 422 18.75 -34.20 22.71
C GLN A 422 17.56 -33.32 22.30
N ARG A 423 16.59 -33.15 23.21
CA ARG A 423 15.38 -32.36 22.92
C ARG A 423 15.73 -30.88 22.81
N ALA A 424 15.00 -30.17 21.96
CA ALA A 424 15.20 -28.72 21.81
C ALA A 424 14.69 -28.00 23.06
N ILE A 425 15.34 -26.91 23.47
CA ILE A 425 14.80 -26.00 24.48
C ILE A 425 14.05 -24.88 23.77
N LEU A 426 12.78 -24.69 24.13
CA LEU A 426 11.99 -23.53 23.76
C LEU A 426 12.17 -22.47 24.86
N VAL A 427 12.70 -21.32 24.49
CA VAL A 427 12.98 -20.19 25.38
C VAL A 427 12.02 -19.06 25.04
N LYS A 428 11.23 -18.61 26.03
CA LYS A 428 10.34 -17.46 25.92
C LYS A 428 10.95 -16.26 26.64
N PHE A 429 11.11 -15.18 25.92
CA PHE A 429 11.62 -13.91 26.45
C PHE A 429 10.48 -12.99 26.87
N SER A 430 10.76 -12.08 27.81
CA SER A 430 9.86 -10.98 28.17
C SER A 430 9.97 -9.80 27.19
N SER A 431 11.10 -9.67 26.50
CA SER A 431 11.35 -8.59 25.54
C SER A 431 11.78 -9.14 24.18
N LEU A 432 11.37 -8.44 23.11
CA LEU A 432 11.82 -8.76 21.76
C LEU A 432 13.29 -8.36 21.54
N GLU A 433 13.77 -7.37 22.31
CA GLU A 433 15.12 -6.84 22.22
C GLU A 433 16.15 -7.90 22.66
N ASP A 434 15.92 -8.53 23.82
CA ASP A 434 16.77 -9.61 24.34
C ASP A 434 16.83 -10.78 23.36
N ARG A 435 15.66 -11.18 22.83
CA ARG A 435 15.54 -12.23 21.82
C ARG A 435 16.35 -11.89 20.55
N SER A 436 16.27 -10.64 20.09
CA SER A 436 16.95 -10.19 18.87
C SER A 436 18.47 -10.12 19.07
N LEU A 437 18.92 -9.72 20.25
CA LEU A 437 20.33 -9.70 20.65
C LEU A 437 20.95 -11.11 20.65
N VAL A 438 20.23 -12.10 21.17
CA VAL A 438 20.65 -13.51 21.09
C VAL A 438 20.78 -13.97 19.62
N LEU A 439 19.80 -13.63 18.77
CA LEU A 439 19.83 -13.99 17.35
C LEU A 439 20.96 -13.31 16.57
N SER A 440 21.33 -12.06 16.89
CA SER A 440 22.43 -11.36 16.21
C SER A 440 23.79 -12.01 16.48
N ASN A 441 23.95 -12.64 17.65
CA ASN A 441 25.22 -13.25 18.08
C ASN A 441 25.34 -14.72 17.65
N ARG A 442 24.35 -15.30 16.96
CA ARG A 442 24.36 -16.71 16.52
C ARG A 442 25.55 -17.10 15.64
N SER A 443 26.25 -16.13 15.03
CA SER A 443 27.47 -16.39 14.27
C SER A 443 28.59 -16.98 15.13
N MET A 444 28.57 -16.76 16.45
CA MET A 444 29.49 -17.36 17.43
C MET A 444 29.32 -18.88 17.55
N LEU A 445 28.19 -19.43 17.10
CA LEU A 445 27.92 -20.87 17.12
C LEU A 445 28.54 -21.62 15.94
N LYS A 446 29.21 -20.91 15.00
CA LYS A 446 29.86 -21.56 13.86
C LYS A 446 30.92 -22.55 14.35
N GLY A 447 30.78 -23.81 13.94
CA GLY A 447 31.67 -24.90 14.35
C GLY A 447 31.17 -25.68 15.57
N LEU A 448 30.21 -25.15 16.32
CA LEU A 448 29.50 -25.89 17.36
C LEU A 448 28.33 -26.66 16.73
N ARG A 449 28.01 -27.84 17.29
CA ARG A 449 26.82 -28.62 16.93
C ARG A 449 25.56 -28.11 17.65
N ILE A 450 25.45 -26.80 17.81
CA ILE A 450 24.37 -26.11 18.51
C ILE A 450 23.74 -25.09 17.56
N TRP A 451 22.42 -25.06 17.52
CA TRP A 451 21.65 -24.14 16.68
C TRP A 451 20.68 -23.32 17.51
N VAL A 452 20.59 -22.04 17.18
CA VAL A 452 19.62 -21.12 17.74
C VAL A 452 18.81 -20.53 16.60
N ASP A 453 17.52 -20.88 16.57
CA ASP A 453 16.59 -20.47 15.53
C ASP A 453 15.36 -19.78 16.13
N PRO A 454 14.73 -18.85 15.39
CA PRO A 454 13.38 -18.38 15.69
C PRO A 454 12.38 -19.55 15.78
N ASP A 455 11.47 -19.51 16.76
CA ASP A 455 10.32 -20.42 16.77
C ASP A 455 9.30 -19.97 15.72
N LEU A 456 9.25 -20.68 14.59
CA LEU A 456 8.42 -20.34 13.44
C LEU A 456 7.16 -21.23 13.40
N THR A 457 6.06 -20.68 12.89
CA THR A 457 4.86 -21.48 12.59
C THR A 457 5.16 -22.50 11.46
N PRO A 458 4.35 -23.57 11.32
CA PRO A 458 4.48 -24.49 10.19
C PRO A 458 4.42 -23.80 8.82
N SER A 459 3.55 -22.79 8.68
CA SER A 459 3.44 -21.98 7.46
C SER A 459 4.73 -21.19 7.18
N GLN A 460 5.28 -20.51 8.19
CA GLN A 460 6.56 -19.79 8.08
C GLN A 460 7.74 -20.73 7.77
N MET A 461 7.74 -21.93 8.37
CA MET A 461 8.77 -22.94 8.09
C MET A 461 8.67 -23.46 6.66
N THR A 462 7.46 -23.65 6.14
CA THR A 462 7.21 -24.06 4.76
C THR A 462 7.71 -23.00 3.78
N GLU A 463 7.44 -21.72 4.05
CA GLU A 463 7.94 -20.61 3.25
C GLU A 463 9.47 -20.49 3.31
N LYS A 464 10.07 -20.60 4.50
CA LYS A 464 11.53 -20.62 4.68
C LYS A 464 12.16 -21.77 3.88
N ASN A 465 11.55 -22.95 3.91
CA ASN A 465 12.02 -24.11 3.16
C ASN A 465 11.93 -23.88 1.66
N ARG A 466 10.83 -23.29 1.17
CA ARG A 466 10.68 -22.92 -0.26
C ARG A 466 11.79 -21.97 -0.71
N GLU A 467 12.06 -20.92 0.06
CA GLU A 467 13.14 -19.97 -0.24
C GLU A 467 14.52 -20.65 -0.19
N PHE A 468 14.73 -21.53 0.79
CA PHE A 468 15.98 -22.28 0.88
C PHE A 468 16.18 -23.24 -0.31
N GLN A 469 15.12 -23.83 -0.85
CA GLN A 469 15.22 -24.62 -2.09
C GLN A 469 15.66 -23.75 -3.27
N ARG A 470 15.20 -22.50 -3.38
CA ARG A 470 15.65 -21.57 -4.42
C ARG A 470 17.15 -21.28 -4.31
N VAL A 471 17.67 -21.13 -3.08
CA VAL A 471 19.11 -20.99 -2.83
C VAL A 471 19.87 -22.24 -3.29
N LYS A 472 19.38 -23.43 -2.98
CA LYS A 472 20.01 -24.69 -3.43
C LYS A 472 20.02 -24.83 -4.96
N SER A 473 18.92 -24.50 -5.63
CA SER A 473 18.86 -24.49 -7.10
C SER A 473 19.89 -23.53 -7.68
N ALA A 474 19.98 -22.31 -7.13
CA ALA A 474 20.97 -21.33 -7.56
C ALA A 474 22.42 -21.80 -7.34
N TRP A 475 22.70 -22.50 -6.24
CA TRP A 475 24.01 -23.13 -6.01
C TRP A 475 24.31 -24.22 -7.05
N ALA A 476 23.32 -25.05 -7.40
CA ALA A 476 23.47 -26.07 -8.43
C ALA A 476 23.73 -25.46 -9.82
N GLU A 477 23.19 -24.27 -10.09
CA GLU A 477 23.40 -23.49 -11.31
C GLU A 477 24.71 -22.67 -11.30
N GLY A 478 25.51 -22.73 -10.23
CA GLY A 478 26.81 -22.06 -10.11
C GLY A 478 26.74 -20.59 -9.67
N PHE A 479 25.57 -20.10 -9.24
CA PHE A 479 25.42 -18.74 -8.71
C PHE A 479 25.79 -18.67 -7.23
N VAL A 480 26.32 -17.52 -6.81
CA VAL A 480 26.45 -17.20 -5.39
C VAL A 480 25.08 -16.80 -4.85
N ALA A 481 24.51 -17.61 -3.97
CA ALA A 481 23.22 -17.39 -3.33
C ALA A 481 23.30 -17.61 -1.80
N TYR A 482 22.47 -16.90 -1.04
CA TYR A 482 22.39 -17.05 0.42
C TYR A 482 21.02 -16.60 0.94
N MET A 483 20.69 -16.99 2.18
CA MET A 483 19.48 -16.53 2.86
C MET A 483 19.73 -15.21 3.59
N ARG A 484 18.84 -14.24 3.41
CA ARG A 484 18.83 -12.99 4.19
C ARG A 484 17.40 -12.65 4.59
N ASP A 485 17.19 -12.40 5.88
CA ASP A 485 15.88 -12.02 6.44
C ASP A 485 14.74 -12.99 6.04
N GLY A 486 15.05 -14.28 5.92
CA GLY A 486 14.08 -15.32 5.53
C GLY A 486 13.87 -15.51 4.03
N HIS A 487 14.56 -14.74 3.18
CA HIS A 487 14.41 -14.78 1.72
C HIS A 487 15.69 -15.22 1.01
N ALA A 488 15.53 -15.85 -0.16
CA ALA A 488 16.64 -16.19 -1.04
C ALA A 488 17.18 -14.93 -1.74
N VAL A 489 18.48 -14.67 -1.56
CA VAL A 489 19.22 -13.66 -2.31
C VAL A 489 20.14 -14.39 -3.28
N ILE A 490 19.85 -14.29 -4.57
CA ILE A 490 20.66 -14.85 -5.65
C ILE A 490 21.40 -13.69 -6.31
N THR A 491 22.73 -13.73 -6.27
CA THR A 491 23.56 -12.71 -6.89
C THR A 491 23.84 -13.04 -8.35
N THR A 492 24.21 -12.02 -9.13
CA THR A 492 24.62 -12.21 -10.53
C THR A 492 26.03 -12.79 -10.69
N ARG A 493 26.79 -12.93 -9.59
CA ARG A 493 28.16 -13.45 -9.60
C ARG A 493 28.15 -14.98 -9.65
N ARG A 494 29.01 -15.53 -10.49
CA ARG A 494 29.25 -16.98 -10.53
C ARG A 494 30.34 -17.37 -9.54
N LYS A 495 30.24 -18.58 -8.99
CA LYS A 495 31.19 -19.08 -7.99
C LYS A 495 32.61 -19.18 -8.54
N ASP A 496 32.74 -19.37 -9.85
CA ASP A 496 34.02 -19.55 -10.56
C ASP A 496 34.77 -18.22 -10.85
N GLU A 497 34.18 -17.06 -10.53
CA GLU A 497 34.81 -15.73 -10.70
C GLU A 497 35.48 -15.23 -9.41
N SER A 498 35.78 -16.13 -8.46
CA SER A 498 36.33 -15.81 -7.12
C SER A 498 37.80 -16.14 -6.99
#